data_AF-A0A356ANM5-F1
#
_entry.id   AF-A0A356ANM5-F1
#
_cell.length_a   1.000
_cell.length_b   1.000
_cell.length_c   1.000
_cell.angle_alpha   90.00
_cell.angle_beta   90.00
_cell.angle_gamma   90.00
#
_symmetry.space_group_name_H-M   'P 1'
#
loop_
_entity.id
_entity.type
_entity.pdbx_description
1 polymer ?
#
loop_
_entity_poly.entity_id
_entity_poly.type
_entity_poly.pdbx_seq_one_letter_code
_entity_poly.pdbx_strand_id
1 'polypeptide(L)' 'MPENRVLIVDDDKNSLRFLELELQHEGYTVEKAYDGRTGLLKATQEEFDLIL' A
#
# COMPACT_ATOMS: atom_id res chain seq x y z
N MET A 1 -11.70 15.05 5.11
CA MET A 1 -11.23 13.85 5.81
C MET A 1 -9.81 13.61 5.30
N PRO A 2 -8.78 13.41 6.13
CA PRO A 2 -7.50 12.95 5.59
C PRO A 2 -7.76 11.58 4.92
N GLU A 3 -7.30 11.43 3.69
CA GLU A 3 -7.35 10.14 2.98
C GLU A 3 -6.27 9.26 3.61
N ASN A 4 -6.66 8.30 4.45
CA ASN A 4 -5.70 7.41 5.11
C ASN A 4 -4.93 6.63 4.03
N ARG A 5 -3.60 6.82 3.98
CA ARG A 5 -2.72 6.25 2.96
C ARG A 5 -2.07 4.98 3.46
N VAL A 6 -2.22 3.89 2.70
CA VAL A 6 -1.65 2.58 3.00
C VAL A 6 -0.64 2.19 1.91
N LEU A 7 0.57 1.77 2.30
CA LEU A 7 1.52 1.13 1.40
C LEU A 7 1.48 -0.38 1.60
N ILE A 8 1.26 -1.15 0.54
CA ILE A 8 1.33 -2.62 0.56
C ILE A 8 2.59 -3.07 -0.18
N VAL A 9 3.40 -3.92 0.46
CA VAL A 9 4.64 -4.49 -0.07
C VAL A 9 4.52 -6.02 -0.10
N ASP A 10 4.15 -6.56 -1.25
CA ASP A 10 3.94 -8.01 -1.44
C ASP A 10 4.39 -8.42 -2.84
N ASP A 11 5.16 -9.51 -2.96
CA ASP A 11 5.64 -10.02 -4.24
C ASP A 11 4.57 -10.81 -5.01
N ASP A 12 3.51 -11.26 -4.33
CA ASP A 12 2.33 -11.87 -4.94
C ASP A 12 1.30 -10.81 -5.39
N LYS A 13 1.26 -10.59 -6.70
CA LYS A 13 0.33 -9.65 -7.34
C LYS A 13 -1.15 -9.96 -7.12
N ASN A 14 -1.53 -11.23 -6.93
CA ASN A 14 -2.93 -11.61 -6.73
C ASN A 14 -3.39 -11.22 -5.32
N SER A 15 -2.57 -11.57 -4.32
CA SER A 15 -2.80 -11.22 -2.91
C SER A 15 -2.85 -9.70 -2.73
N LEU A 16 -1.92 -8.99 -3.36
CA LEU A 16 -1.87 -7.53 -3.35
C LEU A 16 -3.11 -6.90 -4.01
N ARG A 17 -3.56 -7.42 -5.17
CA ARG A 17 -4.78 -6.94 -5.84
C ARG A 17 -6.03 -7.15 -5.00
N PHE A 18 -6.13 -8.27 -4.30
CA PHE A 18 -7.25 -8.53 -3.40
C PHE A 18 -7.28 -7.50 -2.25
N LEU A 19 -6.15 -7.30 -1.57
CA LEU A 19 -6.05 -6.36 -0.46
C LEU A 19 -6.27 -4.90 -0.90
N GLU A 20 -5.78 -4.51 -2.07
CA GLU A 20 -6.05 -3.20 -2.67
C GLU A 20 -7.56 -2.95 -2.83
N LEU A 21 -8.31 -3.92 -3.36
CA LEU A 21 -9.74 -3.77 -3.60
C LEU A 21 -10.53 -3.61 -2.29
N GLU A 22 -10.22 -4.41 -1.27
CA GLU A 22 -10.87 -4.32 0.05
C GLU A 22 -10.58 -2.96 0.72
N LEU A 23 -9.31 -2.52 0.73
CA LEU A 23 -8.93 -1.25 1.33
C LEU A 23 -9.52 -0.05 0.56
N GLN A 24 -9.54 -0.08 -0.77
CA GLN A 24 -10.18 0.98 -1.56
C GLN A 24 -11.69 1.02 -1.34
N HIS A 25 -12.35 -0.14 -1.17
CA HIS A 25 -13.77 -0.21 -0.85
C HIS A 25 -14.10 0.44 0.50
N GLU A 26 -13.22 0.28 1.49
CA GLU A 26 -13.32 0.93 2.81
C GLU A 26 -12.89 2.41 2.81
N GLY A 27 -12.44 2.95 1.66
CA GLY A 27 -12.12 4.36 1.47
C GLY A 27 -10.66 4.74 1.75
N TYR A 28 -9.75 3.77 1.82
CA TYR A 28 -8.31 4.03 1.93
C TYR A 28 -7.67 4.33 0.57
N THR A 29 -6.65 5.17 0.56
CA THR A 29 -5.78 5.37 -0.61
C THR A 29 -4.63 4.39 -0.53
N VAL A 30 -4.48 3.54 -1.55
CA VAL A 30 -3.51 2.42 -1.53
C VAL A 30 -2.39 2.67 -2.53
N GLU A 31 -1.16 2.57 -2.05
CA GLU A 31 0.06 2.47 -2.84
C GLU A 31 0.65 1.07 -2.78
N LYS A 32 1.35 0.68 -3.85
CA LYS A 32 1.79 -0.71 -4.06
C LYS A 32 3.28 -0.79 -4.34
N ALA A 33 3.94 -1.79 -3.77
CA ALA A 33 5.28 -2.22 -4.13
C ALA A 33 5.32 -3.75 -4.24
N TYR A 34 6.07 -4.25 -5.22
CA TYR A 34 6.18 -5.70 -5.48
C TYR A 34 7.50 -6.30 -4.99
N ASP A 35 8.29 -5.50 -4.30
CA ASP A 35 9.59 -5.86 -3.78
C ASP A 35 9.99 -4.92 -2.63
N GLY A 36 10.85 -5.42 -1.74
CA GLY A 36 11.27 -4.67 -0.55
C GLY A 36 12.09 -3.42 -0.86
N ARG A 37 12.81 -3.36 -1.98
CA ARG A 37 13.61 -2.17 -2.33
C ARG A 37 12.69 -1.01 -2.72
N THR A 38 11.71 -1.27 -3.57
CA THR A 38 10.69 -0.29 -3.95
C THR A 38 9.84 0.09 -2.74
N GLY A 39 9.45 -0.88 -1.91
CA GLY A 39 8.70 -0.64 -0.68
C GLY A 39 9.45 0.28 0.29
N LEU A 40 10.73 -0.01 0.57
CA LEU A 40 11.58 0.81 1.44
C LEU A 40 11.76 2.24 0.90
N LEU A 41 11.95 2.38 -0.42
CA LEU A 41 12.09 3.69 -1.04
C LEU A 41 10.83 4.54 -0.82
N LYS A 42 9.64 3.97 -1.08
CA LYS A 42 8.36 4.66 -0.86
C LYS A 42 8.16 5.02 0.61
N ALA A 43 8.35 4.05 1.51
CA ALA A 43 8.18 4.20 2.95
C ALA A 43 9.07 5.30 3.57
N THR A 44 10.18 5.64 2.94
CA THR A 44 11.13 6.67 3.43
C THR A 44 11.00 8.01 2.72
N GLN A 45 10.31 8.07 1.58
CA GLN A 45 10.14 9.30 0.79
C GLN A 45 8.74 9.91 0.91
N GLU A 46 7.75 9.12 1.33
CA GLU A 46 6.36 9.52 1.44
C GLU A 46 5.81 9.19 2.83
N GLU A 47 4.74 9.89 3.22
CA GLU A 47 4.02 9.59 4.46
C GLU A 47 2.88 8.60 4.21
N PHE A 48 2.84 7.56 5.05
CA PHE A 48 1.80 6.54 5.10
C PHE A 48 1.33 6.37 6.55
N ASP A 49 0.03 6.15 6.73
CA ASP A 49 -0.57 5.87 8.03
C ASP A 49 -0.38 4.41 8.43
N LEU A 50 -0.19 3.53 7.44
CA LEU A 50 0.04 2.10 7.60
C LEU A 50 0.91 1.56 6.45
N ILE A 51 1.81 0.64 6.79
CA ILE A 51 2.63 -0.11 5.84
C ILE A 51 2.41 -1.60 6.13
N LEU A 52 2.04 -2.38 5.11
CA LEU A 52 1.77 -3.82 5.15
C LEU A 52 2.75 -4.57 4.28
#